data_AF-A0A959LBZ2-F1
#
_entry.id   AF-A0A959LBZ2-F1
#
_cell.length_a   1.000
_cell.length_b   1.000
_cell.length_c   1.000
_cell.angle_alpha   90.00
_cell.angle_beta   90.00
_cell.angle_gamma   90.00
#
_symmetry.space_group_name_H-M   'P 1'
#
loop_
_entity.id
_entity.type
_entity.pdbx_description
1 polymer ?
#
loop_
_entity_poly.entity_id
_entity_poly.type
_entity_poly.pdbx_seq_one_letter_code
_entity_poly.pdbx_strand_id
1 'polypeptide(L)'
;MDIEKLNRKHFVENDMFYRVEYGLSSNLLDYKNCTAYLEVVIGNRWTKSHNATALEIANLWRDAHPELSGAIACKVFIYDKKMSPYKADLLMEGIKPDYDSKKGIIFNKQHLN
;
A
#
# COMPACT_ATOMS: atom_id res chain seq x y z
N MET A 1 8.38 -4.57 -15.80
CA MET A 1 8.01 -3.28 -15.18
C MET A 1 9.08 -2.94 -14.16
N ASP A 2 9.61 -1.72 -14.19
CA ASP A 2 10.60 -1.27 -13.20
C ASP A 2 9.86 -0.75 -11.96
N ILE A 3 9.84 -1.56 -10.90
CA ILE A 3 9.10 -1.27 -9.67
C ILE A 3 9.73 -0.09 -8.92
N GLU A 4 11.05 0.02 -8.91
CA GLU A 4 11.74 1.12 -8.22
C GLU A 4 11.42 2.46 -8.87
N LYS A 5 11.45 2.51 -10.21
CA LYS A 5 11.09 3.71 -10.95
C LYS A 5 9.63 4.11 -10.71
N LEU A 6 8.72 3.13 -10.68
CA LEU A 6 7.30 3.38 -10.43
C LEU A 6 7.05 3.88 -8.99
N ASN A 7 7.71 3.28 -8.00
CA ASN A 7 7.66 3.73 -6.61
C ASN A 7 8.16 5.16 -6.45
N ARG A 8 9.27 5.53 -7.12
CA ARG A 8 9.78 6.91 -7.10
C ARG A 8 8.78 7.88 -7.71
N LYS A 9 8.15 7.52 -8.83
CA LYS A 9 7.13 8.34 -9.48
C LYS A 9 5.91 8.52 -8.56
N HIS A 10 5.40 7.42 -8.00
CA HIS A 10 4.27 7.43 -7.06
C HIS A 10 4.56 8.29 -5.83
N PHE A 11 5.79 8.22 -5.32
CA PHE A 11 6.20 9.00 -4.17
C PHE A 11 6.11 10.50 -4.42
N VAL A 12 6.63 10.97 -5.56
CA VAL A 12 6.65 12.39 -5.92
C VAL A 12 5.25 12.91 -6.24
N GLU A 13 4.43 12.12 -6.95
CA GLU A 13 3.14 12.57 -7.44
C GLU A 13 2.01 12.46 -6.41
N ASN A 14 1.99 11.41 -5.58
CA ASN A 14 0.87 11.09 -4.71
C ASN A 14 1.27 10.86 -3.24
N ASP A 15 2.27 9.99 -2.98
CA ASP A 15 2.57 9.51 -1.61
C ASP A 15 3.12 10.63 -0.70
N MET A 16 3.78 11.66 -1.26
CA MET A 16 4.34 12.76 -0.46
C MET A 16 3.26 13.48 0.37
N PHE A 17 2.10 13.76 -0.24
CA PHE A 17 0.98 14.40 0.44
C PHE A 17 0.45 13.52 1.59
N TYR A 18 0.20 12.23 1.29
CA TYR A 18 -0.24 11.25 2.28
C TYR A 18 0.76 11.08 3.44
N ARG A 19 2.06 11.11 3.14
CA ARG A 19 3.10 10.95 4.15
C ARG A 19 3.20 12.17 5.07
N VAL A 20 3.14 13.37 4.52
CA VAL A 20 3.30 14.62 5.29
C VAL A 20 2.04 14.93 6.12
N GLU A 21 0.86 14.86 5.51
CA GLU A 21 -0.37 15.22 6.21
C GLU A 21 -0.85 14.10 7.13
N TYR A 22 -0.93 12.89 6.58
CA TYR A 22 -1.62 11.77 7.22
C TYR A 22 -0.68 10.74 7.84
N GLY A 23 0.63 10.85 7.61
CA GLY A 23 1.61 9.87 8.08
C GLY A 23 1.41 8.48 7.45
N LEU A 24 0.85 8.42 6.24
CA LEU A 24 0.59 7.19 5.50
C LEU A 24 1.59 7.09 4.36
N SER A 25 2.20 5.93 4.16
CA SER A 25 3.06 5.70 3.00
C SER A 25 2.78 4.35 2.36
N SER A 26 2.92 4.30 1.04
CA SER A 26 2.63 3.11 0.24
C SER A 26 3.74 2.83 -0.78
N ASN A 27 4.10 1.57 -0.94
CA ASN A 27 5.08 1.10 -1.91
C ASN A 27 4.54 -0.13 -2.65
N LEU A 28 4.82 -0.24 -3.94
CA LEU A 28 4.62 -1.46 -4.70
C LEU A 28 5.78 -2.41 -4.46
N LEU A 29 5.46 -3.63 -4.03
CA LEU A 29 6.41 -4.72 -3.83
C LEU A 29 6.58 -5.55 -5.10
N ASP A 30 5.46 -5.90 -5.74
CA ASP A 30 5.43 -6.80 -6.89
C ASP A 30 4.16 -6.63 -7.71
N TYR A 31 4.20 -7.06 -8.97
CA TYR A 31 3.04 -7.14 -9.84
C TYR A 31 3.13 -8.40 -10.70
N LYS A 32 2.29 -9.39 -10.39
CA LYS A 32 2.28 -10.71 -11.04
C LYS A 32 0.86 -11.23 -11.16
N ASN A 33 0.56 -11.93 -12.25
CA ASN A 33 -0.76 -12.53 -12.52
C ASN A 33 -1.92 -11.53 -12.33
N CYS A 34 -1.77 -10.33 -12.89
CA CYS A 34 -2.73 -9.22 -12.76
C CYS A 34 -3.07 -8.87 -11.29
N THR A 35 -2.17 -9.19 -10.36
CA THR A 35 -2.32 -8.90 -8.93
C THR A 35 -1.20 -7.98 -8.48
N ALA A 36 -1.56 -6.80 -7.96
CA ALA A 36 -0.62 -5.87 -7.36
C ALA A 36 -0.36 -6.21 -5.88
N TYR A 37 0.89 -6.17 -5.46
CA TYR A 37 1.30 -6.40 -4.08
C TYR A 37 1.80 -5.09 -3.50
N LEU A 38 1.05 -4.49 -2.57
CA LEU A 38 1.34 -3.20 -1.97
C LEU A 38 1.73 -3.36 -0.50
N GLU A 39 2.75 -2.63 -0.09
CA GLU A 39 3.11 -2.44 1.32
C GLU A 39 2.65 -1.05 1.75
N VAL A 40 1.99 -0.98 2.91
CA VAL A 40 1.45 0.25 3.47
C VAL A 40 1.92 0.39 4.90
N VAL A 41 2.43 1.56 5.24
CA VAL A 41 2.83 1.92 6.60
C VAL A 41 1.90 3.02 7.09
N ILE A 42 1.14 2.70 8.15
CA ILE A 42 0.18 3.59 8.79
C ILE A 42 0.85 4.26 9.99
N GLY A 43 0.87 5.59 9.99
CA GLY A 43 1.32 6.42 11.10
C GLY A 43 0.18 6.89 12.01
N ASN A 44 0.55 7.65 13.04
CA ASN A 44 -0.35 8.01 14.12
C ASN A 44 -1.53 8.92 13.70
N ARG A 45 -1.39 9.67 12.60
CA ARG A 45 -2.40 10.65 12.15
C ARG A 45 -3.53 10.03 11.33
N TRP A 46 -3.35 8.81 10.82
CA TRP A 46 -4.36 8.16 9.98
C TRP A 46 -5.41 7.44 10.81
N THR A 47 -6.68 7.85 10.69
CA THR A 47 -7.77 7.36 11.55
C THR A 47 -8.65 6.29 10.91
N LYS A 48 -8.47 6.00 9.61
CA LYS A 48 -9.30 5.03 8.89
C LYS A 48 -8.94 3.59 9.27
N SER A 49 -9.92 2.69 9.14
CA SER A 49 -9.71 1.26 9.41
C SER A 49 -8.77 0.63 8.38
N HIS A 50 -8.15 -0.51 8.72
CA HIS A 50 -7.27 -1.24 7.79
C HIS A 50 -7.98 -1.61 6.48
N ASN A 51 -9.27 -1.96 6.55
CA ASN A 51 -10.05 -2.29 5.35
C ASN A 51 -10.26 -1.07 4.44
N ALA A 52 -10.64 0.07 5.03
CA ALA A 52 -10.84 1.31 4.29
C ALA A 52 -9.52 1.80 3.67
N THR A 53 -8.43 1.72 4.45
CA THR A 53 -7.08 2.07 4.00
C THR A 53 -6.62 1.20 2.84
N ALA A 54 -6.80 -0.12 2.95
CA ALA A 54 -6.43 -1.04 1.89
C ALA A 54 -7.19 -0.76 0.59
N LEU A 55 -8.50 -0.49 0.67
CA LEU A 55 -9.31 -0.17 -0.50
C LEU A 55 -8.88 1.15 -1.15
N GLU A 56 -8.67 2.18 -0.34
CA GLU A 56 -8.28 3.52 -0.80
C GLU A 56 -6.91 3.49 -1.49
N ILE A 57 -5.92 2.89 -0.85
CA ILE A 57 -4.57 2.78 -1.43
C ILE A 57 -4.56 1.88 -2.66
N ALA A 58 -5.30 0.77 -2.65
CA ALA A 58 -5.38 -0.10 -3.82
C ALA A 58 -5.96 0.64 -5.04
N ASN A 59 -7.03 1.40 -4.86
CA ASN A 59 -7.61 2.21 -5.94
C ASN A 59 -6.66 3.33 -6.37
N LEU A 60 -6.02 4.04 -5.43
CA LEU A 60 -5.04 5.07 -5.74
C LEU A 60 -3.93 4.55 -6.67
N TRP A 61 -3.34 3.39 -6.34
CA TRP A 61 -2.29 2.79 -7.15
C TRP A 61 -2.78 2.36 -8.54
N ARG A 62 -3.96 1.76 -8.62
CA ARG A 62 -4.55 1.32 -9.90
C ARG A 62 -4.87 2.51 -10.80
N ASP A 63 -5.40 3.58 -10.23
CA ASP A 63 -5.92 4.72 -11.00
C ASP A 63 -4.79 5.72 -11.36
N ALA A 64 -3.75 5.84 -10.53
CA ALA A 64 -2.61 6.73 -10.78
C ALA A 64 -1.59 6.17 -11.78
N HIS A 65 -1.48 4.83 -11.91
CA HIS A 65 -0.46 4.19 -12.74
C HIS A 65 -1.09 3.37 -13.86
N PRO A 66 -0.97 3.79 -15.14
CA PRO A 66 -1.48 3.04 -16.28
C PRO A 66 -0.95 1.60 -16.35
N GLU A 67 0.26 1.36 -15.85
CA GLU A 67 0.88 0.04 -15.76
C GLU A 67 0.08 -0.95 -14.88
N LEU A 68 -0.70 -0.42 -13.93
CA LEU A 68 -1.54 -1.20 -13.02
C LEU A 68 -3.02 -1.21 -13.41
N SER A 69 -3.40 -0.54 -14.51
CA SER A 69 -4.79 -0.49 -14.99
C SER A 69 -5.39 -1.89 -15.25
N GLY A 70 -4.57 -2.85 -15.67
CA GLY A 70 -4.95 -4.25 -15.85
C GLY A 70 -4.99 -5.09 -14.58
N ALA A 71 -4.75 -4.52 -13.40
CA ALA A 71 -4.84 -5.26 -12.14
C ALA A 71 -6.30 -5.64 -11.83
N ILE A 72 -6.54 -6.94 -11.64
CA ILE A 72 -7.85 -7.49 -11.25
C ILE A 72 -7.98 -7.49 -9.72
N ALA A 73 -6.86 -7.71 -9.04
CA ALA A 73 -6.78 -7.77 -7.60
C ALA A 73 -5.56 -7.02 -7.06
N CYS A 74 -5.62 -6.70 -5.77
CA CYS A 74 -4.51 -6.11 -5.04
C CYS A 74 -4.41 -6.75 -3.65
N LYS A 75 -3.21 -7.18 -3.26
CA LYS A 75 -2.90 -7.59 -1.89
C LYS A 75 -2.16 -6.46 -1.20
N VAL A 76 -2.73 -5.97 -0.12
CA VAL A 76 -2.18 -4.88 0.69
C VAL A 76 -1.69 -5.44 2.01
N PHE A 77 -0.40 -5.28 2.28
CA PHE A 77 0.26 -5.61 3.53
C PHE A 77 0.41 -4.34 4.35
N ILE A 78 -0.06 -4.37 5.60
CA ILE A 78 -0.17 -3.17 6.43
C ILE A 78 0.73 -3.32 7.66
N TYR A 79 1.59 -2.32 7.86
CA TYR A 79 2.25 -2.03 9.13
C TYR A 79 1.48 -0.94 9.86
N ASP A 80 1.04 -1.21 11.08
CA ASP A 80 0.35 -0.23 11.91
C ASP A 80 1.21 0.18 13.10
N LYS A 81 1.81 1.38 12.98
CA LYS A 81 2.65 1.95 14.03
C LYS A 81 1.88 2.24 15.33
N LYS A 82 0.55 2.37 15.26
CA LYS A 82 -0.29 2.58 16.45
C LYS A 82 -0.40 1.33 17.29
N MET A 83 -0.58 0.18 16.63
CA MET A 83 -0.70 -1.11 17.31
C MET A 83 0.66 -1.60 17.82
N SER A 84 1.71 -1.36 17.06
CA SER A 84 3.05 -1.85 17.36
C SER A 84 4.10 -0.75 17.21
N PRO A 85 4.25 0.16 18.20
CA PRO A 85 5.19 1.29 18.10
C PRO A 85 6.64 0.87 17.83
N TYR A 86 7.10 -0.24 18.44
CA TYR A 86 8.45 -0.78 18.25
C TYR A 86 8.75 -1.19 16.79
N LYS A 87 7.72 -1.49 15.98
CA LYS A 87 7.91 -1.81 14.56
C LYS A 87 8.35 -0.59 13.76
N ALA A 88 8.05 0.63 14.24
CA ALA A 88 8.56 1.84 13.62
C ALA A 88 10.09 1.90 13.68
N ASP A 89 10.66 1.55 14.84
CA ASP A 89 12.10 1.54 15.05
C ASP A 89 12.78 0.45 14.20
N LEU A 90 12.21 -0.76 14.18
CA LEU A 90 12.70 -1.85 13.33
C LEU A 90 12.71 -1.47 11.84
N LEU A 91 11.65 -0.82 11.36
CA LEU A 91 11.58 -0.35 9.98
C LEU A 91 12.64 0.74 9.68
N MET A 92 12.98 1.59 10.64
CA MET A 92 14.06 2.58 10.49
C MET A 92 15.43 1.92 10.42
N GLU A 93 15.63 0.81 11.13
CA GLU A 93 16.85 -0.02 11.07
C GLU A 93 16.92 -0.89 9.81
N GLY A 94 15.91 -0.86 8.94
CA GLY A 94 15.84 -1.67 7.73
C GLY A 94 15.42 -3.13 7.99
N ILE A 95 15.03 -3.46 9.22
CA ILE A 95 14.49 -4.76 9.58
C ILE A 95 13.01 -4.78 9.17
N LYS A 96 12.58 -5.84 8.47
CA LYS A 96 11.19 -6.02 8.04
C LYS A 96 10.44 -6.92 9.05
N PRO A 97 9.68 -6.35 10.01
CA PRO A 97 8.89 -7.15 10.93
C PRO A 97 7.70 -7.80 10.22
N ASP A 98 6.99 -8.68 10.91
CA ASP A 98 5.73 -9.22 10.42
C ASP A 98 4.65 -8.14 10.27
N TYR A 99 3.86 -8.24 9.21
CA TYR A 99 2.75 -7.33 8.93
C TYR A 99 1.65 -7.45 9.99
N ASP A 100 1.10 -6.32 10.43
CA ASP A 100 -0.03 -6.27 11.37
C ASP A 100 -1.34 -6.70 10.69
N SER A 101 -1.47 -6.44 9.39
CA SER A 101 -2.64 -6.84 8.61
C SER A 101 -2.29 -7.21 7.18
N LYS A 102 -3.09 -8.12 6.60
CA LYS A 102 -3.02 -8.50 5.19
C LYS A 102 -4.43 -8.44 4.62
N LYS A 103 -4.65 -7.65 3.57
CA LYS A 103 -5.96 -7.43 2.96
C LYS A 103 -5.92 -7.70 1.47
N GLY A 104 -6.88 -8.48 0.98
CA GLY A 104 -7.11 -8.68 -0.44
C GLY A 104 -8.24 -7.77 -0.91
N ILE A 105 -7.97 -6.98 -1.95
CA ILE A 105 -8.94 -6.13 -2.63
C ILE A 105 -9.15 -6.71 -4.02
N ILE A 106 -10.41 -6.89 -4.40
CA ILE A 106 -10.82 -7.27 -5.76
C ILE A 106 -11.50 -6.06 -6.37
N PHE A 107 -10.96 -5.59 -7.48
CA PHE A 107 -11.39 -4.33 -8.08
C PHE A 107 -12.74 -4.44 -8.80
N ASN A 108 -13.05 -5.60 -9.36
CA ASN A 108 -14.33 -5.86 -10.00
C ASN A 108 -14.96 -7.15 -9.45
N LYS A 109 -16.15 -7.01 -8.84
CA LYS A 109 -16.90 -8.14 -8.26
C LYS A 109 -17.36 -9.17 -9.28
N GLN A 110 -17.44 -8.81 -10.57
CA GLN A 110 -17.80 -9.74 -11.64
C GLN A 110 -16.75 -10.83 -11.88
N HIS A 111 -15.56 -10.71 -11.29
CA HIS A 111 -14.49 -11.71 -11.39
C HIS A 111 -14.54 -12.74 -10.25
N LEU A 112 -15.48 -12.62 -9.32
CA LEU A 112 -15.81 -13.65 -8.35
C LEU A 112 -16.89 -14.53 -8.99
N ASN A 113 -16.47 -15.66 -9.56
CA ASN A 113 -17.37 -16.73 -10.00
C ASN A 113 -18.21 -17.25 -8.84
#